data_AF-A0A9E6XV13-F1
#
_entry.id   AF-A0A9E6XV13-F1
#
_cell.length_a   1.000
_cell.length_b   1.000
_cell.length_c   1.000
_cell.angle_alpha   90.00
_cell.angle_beta   90.00
_cell.angle_gamma   90.00
#
_symmetry.space_group_name_H-M   'P 1'
#
loop_
_entity.id
_entity.type
_entity.pdbx_description
1 polymer ?
#
loop_
_entity_poly.entity_id
_entity_poly.type
_entity_poly.pdbx_seq_one_letter_code
_entity_poly.pdbx_strand_id
1 'polypeptide(L)'
;MLVAGGIGSGGAASASAEVYNAATGDWSATDSLATARSDHTATLLEDGRVLAAGGLSGGAALTATELYDYHGPAARLTPTTRGFGSQSIGVGPTAEQDLELENAGTAELAIDSIALGGADPGDFALDDSDCAGSGPGQHAGTLAAGDSCTVTASFDPSTTGDKRARLLVESDGGQDSSVLIGTGTEDPPSVLTAPTIPNGAAPMMGQRLDAARGRWTNQPTSYAFQWVRCNADGVTGCTDLAGATRNRYVPGAADVGGTLVVRVVAHNQFGDSAPAASAPTGVVQPSVPVLRTAPMVPAGTPRVGVKIGGRAGAWYAGPTGYRYQWLRCDAAGDNCVAAAAERTSTRDVNPYVPTALDAGGTLRLRVVAVNQFGDSAPATTAPTGVVAHTAPEMLVAPRVPSGSPQVGVKVAGRSGSWTDLPTSYRYQWLRCDAAGDNCVAAAAERTSTRDFNNYVPTALDATRTLRLRVVAVNELGESAPATTAPTGVVDGGT
;
A
#
# COMPACT_ATOMS: atom_id res chain seq x y z
N MET A 1 -31.31 60.43 -14.92
CA MET A 1 -30.67 61.61 -15.54
C MET A 1 -31.14 62.86 -14.82
N LEU A 2 -30.25 63.76 -14.38
CA LEU A 2 -30.63 65.01 -13.69
C LEU A 2 -30.69 66.17 -14.69
N VAL A 3 -31.72 66.99 -14.60
CA VAL A 3 -31.83 68.31 -15.23
C VAL A 3 -32.01 69.33 -14.12
N ALA A 4 -31.16 70.35 -14.06
CA ALA A 4 -31.24 71.41 -13.07
C ALA A 4 -31.07 72.78 -13.75
N GLY A 5 -31.90 73.75 -13.38
CA GLY A 5 -31.90 75.08 -14.00
C GLY A 5 -32.47 75.11 -15.41
N GLY A 6 -32.17 76.18 -16.16
CA GLY A 6 -32.68 76.42 -17.51
C GLY A 6 -33.62 77.63 -17.59
N ILE A 7 -34.39 77.72 -18.67
CA ILE A 7 -35.33 78.82 -18.93
C ILE A 7 -36.76 78.30 -18.78
N GLY A 8 -37.51 78.83 -17.81
CA GLY A 8 -38.91 78.48 -17.59
C GLY A 8 -39.86 79.09 -18.62
N SER A 9 -41.15 78.75 -18.54
CA SER A 9 -42.20 79.18 -19.48
C SER A 9 -42.38 80.71 -19.61
N GLY A 10 -41.87 81.49 -18.66
CA GLY A 10 -41.86 82.95 -18.67
C GLY A 10 -40.55 83.60 -19.16
N GLY A 11 -39.58 82.84 -19.67
CA GLY A 11 -38.27 83.35 -20.10
C GLY A 11 -37.29 83.67 -18.97
N ALA A 12 -37.69 83.48 -17.71
CA ALA A 12 -36.83 83.65 -16.55
C ALA A 12 -35.98 82.39 -16.30
N ALA A 13 -34.78 82.60 -15.73
CA ALA A 13 -33.96 81.51 -15.24
C ALA A 13 -34.72 80.70 -14.17
N SER A 14 -34.66 79.37 -14.24
CA SER A 14 -35.29 78.47 -13.27
C SER A 14 -34.28 77.99 -12.23
N ALA A 15 -34.77 77.75 -11.01
CA ALA A 15 -34.05 77.01 -9.97
C ALA A 15 -34.49 75.53 -9.91
N SER A 16 -35.56 75.15 -10.60
CA SER A 16 -36.09 73.79 -10.54
C SER A 16 -35.06 72.77 -10.99
N ALA A 17 -35.11 71.59 -10.38
CA ALA A 17 -34.41 70.42 -10.85
C ALA A 17 -35.36 69.22 -10.88
N GLU A 18 -35.11 68.32 -11.82
CA GLU A 18 -35.90 67.11 -12.05
C GLU A 18 -34.96 65.95 -12.38
N VAL A 19 -35.28 64.76 -11.89
CA VAL A 19 -34.57 63.52 -12.20
C VAL A 19 -35.47 62.61 -13.01
N TYR A 20 -34.91 62.10 -14.10
CA TYR A 20 -35.51 61.08 -14.94
C TYR A 20 -35.17 59.68 -14.42
N ASN A 21 -36.21 58.91 -14.12
CA ASN A 21 -36.15 57.48 -13.82
C ASN A 21 -36.29 56.68 -15.14
N ALA A 22 -35.25 55.93 -15.51
CA ALA A 22 -35.25 55.17 -16.76
C ALA A 22 -36.08 53.88 -16.70
N ALA A 23 -36.38 53.36 -15.51
CA ALA A 23 -37.19 52.17 -15.32
C ALA A 23 -38.68 52.46 -15.54
N THR A 24 -39.17 53.61 -15.05
CA THR A 24 -40.57 54.02 -15.19
C THR A 24 -40.81 54.92 -16.40
N GLY A 25 -39.77 55.63 -16.85
CA GLY A 25 -39.87 56.62 -17.91
C GLY A 25 -40.43 57.97 -17.44
N ASP A 26 -40.51 58.19 -16.12
CA ASP A 26 -41.07 59.40 -15.52
C ASP A 26 -40.00 60.41 -15.07
N TRP A 27 -40.41 61.66 -14.98
CA TRP A 27 -39.63 62.76 -14.38
C TRP A 27 -40.20 63.12 -13.02
N SER A 28 -39.32 63.19 -12.01
CA SER A 28 -39.68 63.59 -10.65
C SER A 28 -38.96 64.88 -10.28
N ALA A 29 -39.68 65.85 -9.71
CA ALA A 29 -39.08 67.07 -9.18
C ALA A 29 -38.18 66.74 -7.98
N THR A 30 -37.04 67.43 -7.90
CA THR A 30 -36.05 67.27 -6.82
C THR A 30 -35.76 68.63 -6.19
N ASP A 31 -34.83 68.68 -5.23
CA ASP A 31 -34.44 69.94 -4.62
C ASP A 31 -34.05 70.98 -5.66
N SER A 32 -34.44 72.24 -5.44
CA SER A 32 -34.08 73.31 -6.35
C SER A 32 -32.65 73.77 -6.11
N LEU A 33 -32.02 74.31 -7.15
CA LEU A 33 -30.80 75.09 -7.02
C LEU A 33 -31.04 76.27 -6.05
N ALA A 34 -30.05 76.57 -5.23
CA ALA A 34 -30.03 77.74 -4.36
C ALA A 34 -30.14 79.05 -5.15
N THR A 35 -29.63 79.08 -6.38
CA THR A 35 -29.77 80.22 -7.30
C THR A 35 -30.28 79.78 -8.67
N ALA A 36 -31.41 80.34 -9.09
CA ALA A 36 -31.97 80.13 -10.42
C ALA A 36 -30.96 80.54 -11.50
N ARG A 37 -30.67 79.65 -12.46
CA ARG A 37 -29.65 79.86 -13.50
C ARG A 37 -30.04 79.23 -14.83
N SER A 38 -29.72 79.91 -15.93
CA SER A 38 -29.79 79.43 -17.32
C SER A 38 -28.40 79.52 -17.97
N ASP A 39 -28.14 78.80 -19.06
CA ASP A 39 -26.84 78.83 -19.78
C ASP A 39 -25.60 78.55 -18.90
N HIS A 40 -25.76 77.77 -17.84
CA HIS A 40 -24.67 77.34 -16.96
C HIS A 40 -24.09 76.01 -17.44
N THR A 41 -22.91 75.65 -16.94
CA THR A 41 -22.35 74.30 -17.14
C THR A 41 -22.56 73.45 -15.89
N ALA A 42 -23.02 72.21 -16.06
CA ALA A 42 -23.16 71.23 -14.98
C ALA A 42 -22.10 70.13 -15.15
N THR A 43 -21.35 69.84 -14.08
CA THR A 43 -20.32 68.80 -14.06
C THR A 43 -20.58 67.82 -12.91
N LEU A 44 -20.74 66.54 -13.20
CA LEU A 44 -20.83 65.48 -12.17
C LEU A 44 -19.45 65.24 -11.55
N LEU A 45 -19.38 65.27 -10.23
CA LEU A 45 -18.18 64.98 -9.45
C LEU A 45 -18.11 63.49 -9.09
N GLU A 46 -16.92 63.00 -8.73
CA GLU A 46 -16.70 61.59 -8.35
C GLU A 46 -17.48 61.16 -7.10
N ASP A 47 -17.87 62.13 -6.26
CA ASP A 47 -18.67 61.90 -5.05
C ASP A 47 -20.19 61.96 -5.31
N GLY A 48 -20.62 62.08 -6.57
CA GLY A 48 -22.04 62.08 -6.96
C GLY A 48 -22.71 63.45 -6.98
N ARG A 49 -22.06 64.50 -6.47
CA ARG A 49 -22.60 65.87 -6.50
C ARG A 49 -22.41 66.52 -7.87
N VAL A 50 -23.21 67.54 -8.18
CA VAL A 50 -23.15 68.26 -9.46
C VAL A 50 -22.68 69.70 -9.24
N LEU A 51 -21.52 70.05 -9.80
CA LEU A 51 -21.03 71.43 -9.82
C LEU A 51 -21.72 72.21 -10.96
N ALA A 52 -22.55 73.17 -10.59
CA ALA A 52 -23.17 74.13 -11.49
C ALA A 52 -22.35 75.44 -11.49
N ALA A 53 -21.69 75.74 -12.61
CA ALA A 53 -20.82 76.91 -12.76
C ALA A 53 -21.38 77.93 -13.75
N GLY A 54 -21.38 79.20 -13.33
CA GLY A 54 -21.78 80.34 -14.17
C GLY A 54 -23.27 80.36 -14.52
N GLY A 55 -23.57 80.92 -15.70
CA GLY A 55 -24.92 81.10 -16.22
C GLY A 55 -25.50 82.50 -16.01
N LEU A 56 -26.78 82.65 -16.34
CA LEU A 56 -27.55 83.88 -16.29
C LEU A 56 -28.74 83.75 -15.33
N SER A 57 -28.99 84.79 -14.53
CA SER A 57 -30.20 84.95 -13.71
C SER A 57 -30.76 86.36 -13.84
N GLY A 58 -32.04 86.50 -14.19
CA GLY A 58 -32.66 87.81 -14.44
C GLY A 58 -31.95 88.67 -15.51
N GLY A 59 -31.25 88.03 -16.46
CA GLY A 59 -30.45 88.70 -17.50
C GLY A 59 -29.04 89.13 -17.07
N ALA A 60 -28.62 88.85 -15.83
CA ALA A 60 -27.28 89.14 -15.32
C ALA A 60 -26.41 87.87 -15.24
N ALA A 61 -25.11 88.00 -15.53
CA ALA A 61 -24.15 86.92 -15.36
C ALA A 61 -23.92 86.59 -13.88
N LEU A 62 -24.03 85.31 -13.53
CA LEU A 62 -23.74 84.82 -12.20
C LEU A 62 -22.24 84.64 -12.01
N THR A 63 -21.69 85.23 -10.95
CA THR A 63 -20.29 85.00 -10.52
C THR A 63 -20.18 83.83 -9.53
N ALA A 64 -21.31 83.28 -9.09
CA ALA A 64 -21.37 82.20 -8.10
C ALA A 64 -21.41 80.82 -8.77
N THR A 65 -20.57 79.91 -8.27
CA THR A 65 -20.67 78.47 -8.50
C THR A 65 -21.50 77.85 -7.39
N GLU A 66 -22.23 76.80 -7.71
CA GLU A 66 -23.05 76.06 -6.76
C GLU A 66 -22.75 74.58 -6.87
N LEU A 67 -22.73 73.91 -5.73
CA LEU A 67 -22.63 72.47 -5.66
C LEU A 67 -24.01 71.92 -5.32
N TYR A 68 -24.65 71.30 -6.30
CA TYR A 68 -25.93 70.65 -6.17
C TYR A 68 -25.74 69.24 -5.62
N ASP A 69 -26.26 69.00 -4.44
CA ASP A 69 -26.27 67.69 -3.80
C ASP A 69 -27.66 67.06 -4.04
N TYR A 70 -27.70 65.96 -4.78
CA TYR A 70 -28.96 65.26 -5.01
C TYR A 70 -29.20 64.28 -3.86
N HIS A 71 -30.26 64.53 -3.09
CA HIS A 71 -30.63 63.70 -1.94
C HIS A 71 -31.87 62.83 -2.24
N GLY A 72 -31.85 62.09 -3.35
CA GLY A 72 -32.90 61.14 -3.72
C GLY A 72 -33.05 59.94 -2.78
N PRO A 73 -33.91 58.97 -3.11
CA PRO A 73 -33.98 57.71 -2.37
C PRO A 73 -32.67 56.94 -2.51
N ALA A 74 -32.23 56.27 -1.44
CA ALA A 74 -31.00 55.49 -1.47
C ALA A 74 -31.10 54.27 -0.55
N ALA A 75 -31.26 53.09 -1.14
CA ALA A 75 -31.23 51.83 -0.41
C ALA A 75 -29.81 51.54 0.11
N ARG A 76 -29.71 51.17 1.39
CA ARG A 76 -28.48 50.68 2.00
C ARG A 76 -28.75 49.42 2.82
N LEU A 77 -28.11 48.33 2.44
CA LEU A 77 -28.10 47.07 3.19
C LEU A 77 -26.89 46.96 4.11
N THR A 78 -27.14 46.69 5.38
CA THR A 78 -26.10 46.44 6.39
C THR A 78 -26.36 45.12 7.13
N PRO A 79 -25.33 44.26 7.29
CA PRO A 79 -23.98 44.35 6.75
C PRO A 79 -23.90 43.96 5.27
N THR A 80 -22.81 44.34 4.58
CA THR A 80 -22.53 43.94 3.18
C THR A 80 -22.13 42.46 3.03
N THR A 81 -21.84 41.77 4.14
CA THR A 81 -21.66 40.31 4.20
C THR A 81 -22.21 39.76 5.50
N ARG A 82 -23.05 38.74 5.42
CA ARG A 82 -23.66 38.03 6.55
C ARG A 82 -23.20 36.58 6.57
N GLY A 83 -22.56 36.18 7.66
CA GLY A 83 -22.01 34.83 7.84
C GLY A 83 -22.82 33.97 8.81
N PHE A 84 -23.11 32.73 8.42
CA PHE A 84 -23.88 31.76 9.19
C PHE A 84 -23.02 30.68 9.87
N GLY A 85 -21.73 30.62 9.56
CA GLY A 85 -20.84 29.59 10.08
C GLY A 85 -21.13 28.20 9.48
N SER A 86 -20.84 27.15 10.24
CA SER A 86 -21.07 25.76 9.81
C SER A 86 -22.43 25.25 10.30
N GLN A 87 -23.17 24.59 9.41
CA GLN A 87 -24.45 23.93 9.73
C GLN A 87 -24.47 22.51 9.16
N SER A 88 -24.86 21.54 9.98
CA SER A 88 -24.96 20.14 9.53
C SER A 88 -26.21 19.92 8.67
N ILE A 89 -26.07 19.19 7.56
CA ILE A 89 -27.18 18.90 6.64
C ILE A 89 -28.29 18.14 7.37
N GLY A 90 -29.54 18.57 7.19
CA GLY A 90 -30.72 17.86 7.68
C GLY A 90 -31.09 18.11 9.14
N VAL A 91 -30.41 19.03 9.83
CA VAL A 91 -30.78 19.48 11.19
C VAL A 91 -31.77 20.65 11.18
N GLY A 92 -32.07 21.21 9.99
CA GLY A 92 -32.94 22.37 9.80
C GLY A 92 -32.17 23.70 9.73
N PRO A 93 -32.88 24.82 9.53
CA PRO A 93 -32.27 26.13 9.36
C PRO A 93 -31.57 26.61 10.64
N THR A 94 -30.53 27.41 10.47
CA THR A 94 -29.94 28.17 11.57
C THR A 94 -30.97 29.13 12.18
N ALA A 95 -30.65 29.66 13.37
CA ALA A 95 -31.34 30.86 13.84
C ALA A 95 -31.26 31.97 12.77
N GLU A 96 -32.37 32.69 12.61
CA GLU A 96 -32.43 33.84 11.72
C GLU A 96 -31.45 34.92 12.16
N GLN A 97 -30.86 35.59 11.18
CA GLN A 97 -29.91 36.68 11.37
C GLN A 97 -30.39 37.91 10.61
N ASP A 98 -30.35 39.05 11.29
CA ASP A 98 -30.86 40.30 10.77
C ASP A 98 -29.88 40.94 9.78
N LEU A 99 -30.46 41.53 8.74
CA LEU A 99 -29.88 42.54 7.88
C LEU A 99 -30.82 43.76 7.90
N GLU A 100 -30.25 44.95 8.05
CA GLU A 100 -31.01 46.19 8.06
C GLU A 100 -31.00 46.78 6.64
N LEU A 101 -32.19 47.10 6.14
CA LEU A 101 -32.39 47.88 4.93
C LEU A 101 -32.79 49.29 5.34
N GLU A 102 -31.87 50.24 5.19
CA GLU A 102 -32.06 51.66 5.50
C GLU A 102 -32.32 52.45 4.21
N ASN A 103 -33.27 53.39 4.25
CA ASN A 103 -33.32 54.47 3.28
C ASN A 103 -32.38 55.60 3.73
N ALA A 104 -31.13 55.56 3.26
CA ALA A 104 -30.11 56.56 3.56
C ALA A 104 -30.27 57.87 2.74
N GLY A 105 -31.35 57.96 1.94
CA GLY A 105 -31.72 59.11 1.13
C GLY A 105 -32.56 60.15 1.88
N THR A 106 -33.02 61.18 1.16
CA THR A 106 -33.98 62.17 1.75
C THR A 106 -35.35 62.18 1.09
N ALA A 107 -35.56 61.34 0.07
CA ALA A 107 -36.86 61.06 -0.52
C ALA A 107 -37.32 59.63 -0.16
N GLU A 108 -38.63 59.39 -0.24
CA GLU A 108 -39.23 58.06 -0.04
C GLU A 108 -38.64 57.05 -1.03
N LEU A 109 -38.21 55.89 -0.53
CA LEU A 109 -37.62 54.80 -1.30
C LEU A 109 -38.71 53.79 -1.65
N ALA A 110 -38.93 53.56 -2.94
CA ALA A 110 -39.81 52.51 -3.43
C ALA A 110 -39.00 51.23 -3.68
N ILE A 111 -39.30 50.17 -2.94
CA ILE A 111 -38.65 48.86 -3.10
C ILE A 111 -39.38 48.12 -4.22
N ASP A 112 -38.65 47.71 -5.26
CA ASP A 112 -39.19 46.91 -6.36
C ASP A 112 -39.13 45.41 -6.05
N SER A 113 -38.00 44.96 -5.49
CA SER A 113 -37.82 43.56 -5.09
C SER A 113 -36.77 43.37 -4.00
N ILE A 114 -37.00 42.36 -3.17
CA ILE A 114 -36.03 41.78 -2.24
C ILE A 114 -35.94 40.30 -2.58
N ALA A 115 -34.78 39.82 -3.02
CA ALA A 115 -34.65 38.46 -3.53
C ALA A 115 -33.29 37.82 -3.24
N LEU A 116 -33.28 36.49 -3.16
CA LEU A 116 -32.06 35.69 -3.19
C LEU A 116 -31.63 35.38 -4.62
N GLY A 117 -30.36 35.64 -4.90
CA GLY A 117 -29.67 35.19 -6.11
C GLY A 117 -28.30 34.60 -5.79
N GLY A 118 -27.48 34.38 -6.80
CA GLY A 118 -26.13 33.85 -6.66
C GLY A 118 -26.04 32.34 -6.89
N ALA A 119 -25.02 31.70 -6.31
CA ALA A 119 -24.67 30.31 -6.60
C ALA A 119 -25.53 29.31 -5.85
N ASP A 120 -25.80 29.57 -4.55
CA ASP A 120 -26.51 28.66 -3.66
C ASP A 120 -27.77 29.29 -3.01
N PRO A 121 -28.65 30.02 -3.74
CA PRO A 121 -29.78 30.71 -3.12
C PRO A 121 -30.78 29.76 -2.44
N GLY A 122 -30.86 28.50 -2.86
CA GLY A 122 -31.75 27.49 -2.26
C GLY A 122 -31.30 26.96 -0.89
N ASP A 123 -30.07 27.25 -0.47
CA ASP A 123 -29.57 26.89 0.88
C ASP A 123 -29.82 28.01 1.90
N PHE A 124 -30.44 29.13 1.48
CA PHE A 124 -30.81 30.25 2.33
C PHE A 124 -32.31 30.54 2.23
N ALA A 125 -32.90 31.03 3.30
CA ALA A 125 -34.27 31.55 3.31
C ALA A 125 -34.25 32.99 3.80
N LEU A 126 -35.16 33.82 3.25
CA LEU A 126 -35.38 35.19 3.67
C LEU A 126 -36.77 35.35 4.28
N ASP A 127 -36.86 36.20 5.28
CA ASP A 127 -38.11 36.84 5.71
C ASP A 127 -37.93 38.35 5.60
N ASP A 128 -38.70 38.96 4.69
CA ASP A 128 -38.72 40.39 4.42
C ASP A 128 -40.04 41.04 4.87
N SER A 129 -40.80 40.37 5.73
CA SER A 129 -42.14 40.81 6.14
C SER A 129 -42.16 42.18 6.84
N ASP A 130 -41.06 42.59 7.48
CA ASP A 130 -40.90 43.92 8.08
C ASP A 130 -40.68 45.02 7.03
N CYS A 131 -40.24 44.66 5.82
CA CYS A 131 -40.00 45.57 4.69
C CYS A 131 -41.19 45.61 3.70
N ALA A 132 -42.19 44.74 3.86
CA ALA A 132 -43.36 44.71 3.01
C ALA A 132 -44.29 45.90 3.28
N GLY A 133 -44.86 46.48 2.23
CA GLY A 133 -46.01 47.37 2.36
C GLY A 133 -47.18 46.65 3.02
N SER A 134 -48.12 47.39 3.62
CA SER A 134 -49.23 46.86 4.42
C SER A 134 -50.30 46.02 3.68
N GLY A 135 -49.98 45.44 2.51
CA GLY A 135 -50.87 44.61 1.68
C GLY A 135 -50.37 43.17 1.48
N PRO A 136 -51.27 42.15 1.43
CA PRO A 136 -50.87 40.76 1.29
C PRO A 136 -50.32 40.46 -0.12
N GLY A 137 -49.09 39.95 -0.18
CA GLY A 137 -48.48 39.40 -1.41
C GLY A 137 -47.77 40.41 -2.32
N GLN A 138 -47.41 41.59 -1.81
CA GLN A 138 -46.59 42.56 -2.54
C GLN A 138 -45.28 42.80 -1.78
N HIS A 139 -44.14 42.40 -2.37
CA HIS A 139 -42.78 42.75 -1.91
C HIS A 139 -42.40 44.23 -2.25
N ALA A 140 -43.40 45.05 -2.62
CA ALA A 140 -43.24 46.46 -2.95
C ALA A 140 -43.64 47.32 -1.75
N GLY A 141 -42.69 47.55 -0.85
CA GLY A 141 -42.82 48.48 0.27
C GLY A 141 -42.24 49.86 -0.06
N THR A 142 -42.63 50.86 0.72
CA THR A 142 -41.99 52.18 0.70
C THR A 142 -41.33 52.44 2.04
N LEU A 143 -40.09 52.93 2.05
CA LEU A 143 -39.38 53.38 3.25
C LEU A 143 -39.26 54.91 3.23
N ALA A 144 -39.75 55.59 4.27
CA ALA A 144 -39.54 57.02 4.38
C ALA A 144 -38.05 57.34 4.55
N ALA A 145 -37.66 58.57 4.27
CA ALA A 145 -36.28 59.02 4.42
C ALA A 145 -35.78 58.84 5.87
N GLY A 146 -34.67 58.13 6.04
CA GLY A 146 -34.07 57.83 7.34
C GLY A 146 -34.74 56.68 8.11
N ASP A 147 -35.80 56.07 7.58
CA ASP A 147 -36.38 54.85 8.15
C ASP A 147 -35.57 53.61 7.73
N SER A 148 -35.69 52.56 8.53
CA SER A 148 -35.15 51.24 8.22
C SER A 148 -36.18 50.14 8.48
N CYS A 149 -35.99 49.00 7.81
CA CYS A 149 -36.71 47.76 8.06
C CYS A 149 -35.73 46.59 8.14
N THR A 150 -36.19 45.48 8.70
CA THR A 150 -35.37 44.29 8.93
C THR A 150 -35.68 43.21 7.90
N VAL A 151 -34.65 42.73 7.22
CA VAL A 151 -34.70 41.49 6.45
C VAL A 151 -33.96 40.43 7.25
N THR A 152 -34.64 39.36 7.67
CA THR A 152 -33.96 38.24 8.33
C THR A 152 -33.60 37.17 7.31
N ALA A 153 -32.50 36.48 7.56
CA ALA A 153 -32.04 35.38 6.73
C ALA A 153 -31.65 34.18 7.59
N SER A 154 -31.89 32.97 7.10
CA SER A 154 -31.42 31.72 7.72
C SER A 154 -30.69 30.83 6.70
N PHE A 155 -29.90 29.89 7.19
CA PHE A 155 -29.09 28.97 6.38
C PHE A 155 -29.45 27.51 6.68
N ASP A 156 -29.85 26.74 5.66
CA ASP A 156 -30.14 25.31 5.75
C ASP A 156 -29.49 24.58 4.56
N PRO A 157 -28.24 24.11 4.71
CA PRO A 157 -27.49 23.52 3.59
C PRO A 157 -28.05 22.15 3.18
N SER A 158 -28.26 21.98 1.88
CA SER A 158 -28.62 20.71 1.26
C SER A 158 -27.42 19.81 0.93
N THR A 159 -26.22 20.39 0.85
CA THR A 159 -24.97 19.72 0.46
C THR A 159 -23.78 20.30 1.23
N THR A 160 -22.68 19.54 1.27
CA THR A 160 -21.49 19.94 2.02
C THR A 160 -20.64 20.95 1.27
N GLY A 161 -19.83 21.72 2.01
CA GLY A 161 -18.89 22.70 1.45
C GLY A 161 -19.38 24.15 1.63
N ASP A 162 -18.59 25.08 1.13
CA ASP A 162 -18.87 26.52 1.23
C ASP A 162 -20.06 26.90 0.34
N LYS A 163 -20.99 27.63 0.91
CA LYS A 163 -22.25 28.08 0.31
C LYS A 163 -22.27 29.58 0.22
N ARG A 164 -22.69 30.09 -0.93
CA ARG A 164 -22.74 31.53 -1.18
C ARG A 164 -23.98 31.94 -1.97
N ALA A 165 -24.74 32.85 -1.38
CA ALA A 165 -25.86 33.54 -2.02
C ALA A 165 -25.66 35.06 -1.97
N ARG A 166 -26.54 35.78 -2.65
CA ARG A 166 -26.66 37.24 -2.60
C ARG A 166 -28.09 37.61 -2.27
N LEU A 167 -28.27 38.41 -1.23
CA LEU A 167 -29.48 39.21 -1.05
C LEU A 167 -29.37 40.42 -1.97
N LEU A 168 -30.32 40.59 -2.87
CA LEU A 168 -30.41 41.73 -3.79
C LEU A 168 -31.65 42.55 -3.45
N VAL A 169 -31.47 43.86 -3.32
CA VAL A 169 -32.55 44.83 -3.20
C VAL A 169 -32.52 45.70 -4.45
N GLU A 170 -33.64 45.72 -5.17
CA GLU A 170 -33.87 46.63 -6.30
C GLU A 170 -34.88 47.69 -5.87
N SER A 171 -34.60 48.95 -6.19
CA SER A 171 -35.42 50.10 -5.80
C SER A 171 -35.25 51.26 -6.78
N ASP A 172 -36.09 52.28 -6.64
CA ASP A 172 -35.95 53.55 -7.36
C ASP A 172 -34.70 54.37 -6.94
N GLY A 173 -34.11 54.05 -5.77
CA GLY A 173 -32.82 54.53 -5.31
C GLY A 173 -31.61 53.76 -5.86
N GLY A 174 -31.84 52.74 -6.69
CA GLY A 174 -30.81 51.87 -7.28
C GLY A 174 -30.78 50.46 -6.70
N GLN A 175 -29.72 49.72 -7.01
CA GLN A 175 -29.50 48.36 -6.52
C GLN A 175 -28.49 48.35 -5.38
N ASP A 176 -28.80 47.63 -4.31
CA ASP A 176 -27.84 47.28 -3.26
C ASP A 176 -27.87 45.78 -2.96
N SER A 177 -26.79 45.24 -2.40
CA SER A 177 -26.70 43.80 -2.13
C SER A 177 -25.86 43.44 -0.92
N SER A 178 -26.25 42.36 -0.25
CA SER A 178 -25.44 41.71 0.78
C SER A 178 -25.07 40.29 0.38
N VAL A 179 -23.85 39.87 0.69
CA VAL A 179 -23.38 38.50 0.44
C VAL A 179 -23.73 37.63 1.64
N LEU A 180 -24.44 36.52 1.40
CA LEU A 180 -24.70 35.51 2.42
C LEU A 180 -23.70 34.37 2.26
N ILE A 181 -23.04 33.99 3.35
CA ILE A 181 -22.07 32.88 3.36
C ILE A 181 -22.32 31.91 4.52
N GLY A 182 -22.18 30.62 4.24
CA GLY A 182 -22.23 29.54 5.24
C GLY A 182 -21.43 28.34 4.75
N THR A 183 -21.25 27.34 5.61
CA THR A 183 -20.59 26.08 5.23
C THR A 183 -21.47 24.91 5.62
N GLY A 184 -21.88 24.10 4.66
CA GLY A 184 -22.58 22.85 4.91
C GLY A 184 -21.63 21.77 5.41
N THR A 185 -21.94 21.17 6.56
CA THR A 185 -21.18 20.07 7.16
C THR A 185 -22.00 18.78 7.24
N GLU A 186 -21.34 17.66 7.46
CA GLU A 186 -21.97 16.40 7.86
C GLU A 186 -21.23 15.88 9.09
N ASP A 187 -21.84 14.98 9.86
CA ASP A 187 -21.18 14.42 11.03
C ASP A 187 -20.15 13.34 10.62
N PRO A 188 -19.15 13.04 11.47
CA PRO A 188 -18.32 11.86 11.32
C PRO A 188 -19.17 10.58 11.22
N PRO A 189 -18.67 9.50 10.59
CA PRO A 189 -19.47 8.29 10.43
C PRO A 189 -19.84 7.67 11.79
N SER A 190 -21.04 7.11 11.89
CA SER A 190 -21.46 6.30 13.04
C SER A 190 -21.85 4.90 12.61
N VAL A 191 -21.64 3.92 13.50
CA VAL A 191 -21.87 2.50 13.17
C VAL A 191 -23.36 2.18 13.17
N LEU A 192 -23.84 1.58 12.08
CA LEU A 192 -25.20 1.04 11.94
C LEU A 192 -25.25 -0.46 12.25
N THR A 193 -24.26 -1.20 11.74
CA THR A 193 -24.08 -2.62 12.05
C THR A 193 -22.62 -2.88 12.33
N ALA A 194 -22.35 -3.58 13.44
CA ALA A 194 -21.00 -3.82 13.90
C ALA A 194 -20.16 -4.64 12.89
N PRO A 195 -18.83 -4.49 12.90
CA PRO A 195 -17.93 -5.37 12.18
C PRO A 195 -18.12 -6.85 12.58
N THR A 196 -17.77 -7.77 11.69
CA THR A 196 -17.86 -9.22 11.96
C THR A 196 -16.62 -9.96 11.48
N ILE A 197 -16.41 -11.16 12.02
CA ILE A 197 -15.37 -12.11 11.59
C ILE A 197 -16.12 -13.39 11.14
N PRO A 198 -16.57 -13.49 9.87
CA PRO A 198 -17.49 -14.54 9.44
C PRO A 198 -16.94 -15.97 9.63
N ASN A 199 -15.63 -16.15 9.52
CA ASN A 199 -14.93 -17.42 9.71
C ASN A 199 -14.30 -17.56 11.11
N GLY A 200 -14.80 -16.83 12.10
CA GLY A 200 -14.28 -16.75 13.46
C GLY A 200 -14.92 -17.69 14.48
N ALA A 201 -15.82 -18.61 14.10
CA ALA A 201 -16.52 -19.44 15.08
C ALA A 201 -15.63 -20.47 15.79
N ALA A 202 -14.69 -21.08 15.07
CA ALA A 202 -13.71 -22.04 15.61
C ALA A 202 -12.34 -21.83 14.94
N PRO A 203 -11.66 -20.70 15.24
CA PRO A 203 -10.44 -20.34 14.56
C PRO A 203 -9.31 -21.29 14.96
N MET A 204 -8.52 -21.73 13.98
CA MET A 204 -7.31 -22.53 14.23
C MET A 204 -6.06 -21.68 14.06
N MET A 205 -5.00 -22.01 14.80
CA MET A 205 -3.69 -21.41 14.55
C MET A 205 -3.26 -21.63 13.09
N GLY A 206 -2.80 -20.56 12.43
CA GLY A 206 -2.43 -20.56 11.02
C GLY A 206 -3.60 -20.40 10.04
N GLN A 207 -4.85 -20.42 10.51
CA GLN A 207 -6.03 -20.14 9.67
C GLN A 207 -6.10 -18.64 9.36
N ARG A 208 -6.37 -18.28 8.11
CA ARG A 208 -6.68 -16.90 7.77
C ARG A 208 -8.10 -16.55 8.22
N LEU A 209 -8.24 -15.48 8.99
CA LEU A 209 -9.49 -14.83 9.36
C LEU A 209 -9.67 -13.57 8.53
N ASP A 210 -10.91 -13.32 8.10
CA ASP A 210 -11.27 -12.13 7.32
C ASP A 210 -12.30 -11.31 8.10
N ALA A 211 -12.11 -10.00 8.16
CA ALA A 211 -12.98 -9.06 8.85
C ALA A 211 -13.89 -8.35 7.85
N ALA A 212 -15.19 -8.34 8.14
CA ALA A 212 -16.16 -7.49 7.46
C ALA A 212 -16.35 -6.18 8.24
N ARG A 213 -16.37 -5.06 7.53
CA ARG A 213 -16.39 -3.70 8.12
C ARG A 213 -17.71 -3.29 8.78
N GLY A 214 -18.80 -4.02 8.60
CA GLY A 214 -20.14 -3.59 9.00
C GLY A 214 -20.75 -2.52 8.08
N ARG A 215 -21.74 -1.77 8.58
CA ARG A 215 -22.43 -0.66 7.87
C ARG A 215 -22.36 0.60 8.71
N TRP A 216 -22.31 1.76 8.05
CA TRP A 216 -22.02 3.05 8.65
C TRP A 216 -22.88 4.16 8.03
N THR A 217 -23.18 5.22 8.79
CA THR A 217 -23.76 6.48 8.29
C THR A 217 -22.71 7.33 7.58
N ASN A 218 -23.14 8.47 7.01
CA ASN A 218 -22.30 9.59 6.55
C ASN A 218 -21.14 9.17 5.63
N GLN A 219 -21.47 8.24 4.73
CA GLN A 219 -20.66 7.71 3.62
C GLN A 219 -19.14 7.71 3.87
N PRO A 220 -18.60 6.73 4.60
CA PRO A 220 -17.18 6.68 4.87
C PRO A 220 -16.34 6.57 3.60
N THR A 221 -15.26 7.34 3.56
CA THR A 221 -14.28 7.36 2.47
C THR A 221 -13.18 6.33 2.66
N SER A 222 -12.88 5.94 3.90
CA SER A 222 -11.89 4.91 4.21
C SER A 222 -12.15 4.24 5.57
N TYR A 223 -11.39 3.18 5.87
CA TYR A 223 -11.50 2.40 7.10
C TYR A 223 -10.13 1.99 7.63
N ALA A 224 -9.91 2.15 8.93
CA ALA A 224 -8.79 1.59 9.66
C ALA A 224 -9.23 0.34 10.45
N PHE A 225 -8.42 -0.71 10.40
CA PHE A 225 -8.63 -1.95 11.17
C PHE A 225 -7.58 -2.07 12.25
N GLN A 226 -7.94 -2.66 13.39
CA GLN A 226 -7.01 -3.08 14.42
C GLN A 226 -7.48 -4.41 15.02
N TRP A 227 -6.67 -5.46 14.89
CA TRP A 227 -6.95 -6.73 15.56
C TRP A 227 -6.49 -6.67 17.02
N VAL A 228 -7.28 -7.29 17.88
CA VAL A 228 -7.14 -7.28 19.33
C VAL A 228 -7.19 -8.72 19.80
N ARG A 229 -6.25 -9.11 20.66
CA ARG A 229 -6.28 -10.40 21.36
C ARG A 229 -6.87 -10.20 22.74
N CYS A 230 -7.90 -10.97 23.06
CA CYS A 230 -8.52 -11.00 24.38
C CYS A 230 -8.33 -12.39 25.02
N ASN A 231 -8.64 -12.49 26.31
CA ASN A 231 -8.70 -13.76 27.02
C ASN A 231 -9.80 -14.68 26.43
N ALA A 232 -9.88 -15.92 26.91
CA ALA A 232 -10.85 -16.92 26.45
C ALA A 232 -12.32 -16.46 26.59
N ASP A 233 -12.60 -15.51 27.47
CA ASP A 233 -13.95 -14.94 27.70
C ASP A 233 -14.39 -13.92 26.64
N GLY A 234 -13.48 -13.45 25.79
CA GLY A 234 -13.79 -12.45 24.77
C GLY A 234 -13.86 -11.00 25.24
N VAL A 235 -13.66 -10.71 26.53
CA VAL A 235 -13.94 -9.39 27.10
C VAL A 235 -12.80 -8.85 27.96
N THR A 236 -12.06 -9.72 28.66
CA THR A 236 -10.96 -9.28 29.53
C THR A 236 -9.60 -9.46 28.86
N GLY A 237 -8.58 -8.73 29.36
CA GLY A 237 -7.21 -8.86 28.88
C GLY A 237 -6.99 -8.47 27.41
N CYS A 238 -7.90 -7.67 26.85
CA CYS A 238 -7.84 -7.27 25.45
C CYS A 238 -6.66 -6.33 25.18
N THR A 239 -5.76 -6.74 24.27
CA THR A 239 -4.57 -6.01 23.87
C THR A 239 -4.43 -5.95 22.35
N ASP A 240 -4.00 -4.80 21.85
CA ASP A 240 -3.82 -4.61 20.41
C ASP A 240 -2.67 -5.47 19.88
N LEU A 241 -2.95 -6.17 18.79
CA LEU A 241 -1.94 -6.95 18.08
C LEU A 241 -1.13 -5.99 17.19
N ALA A 242 0.12 -5.75 17.57
CA ALA A 242 1.01 -4.84 16.87
C ALA A 242 1.12 -5.16 15.36
N GLY A 243 0.87 -4.15 14.52
CA GLY A 243 0.94 -4.26 13.06
C GLY A 243 -0.22 -5.03 12.41
N ALA A 244 -1.17 -5.54 13.18
CA ALA A 244 -2.36 -6.22 12.68
C ALA A 244 -3.45 -5.21 12.28
N THR A 245 -3.16 -4.39 11.28
CA THR A 245 -4.01 -3.26 10.86
C THR A 245 -4.77 -3.47 9.55
N ARG A 246 -4.78 -4.71 9.05
CA ARG A 246 -5.48 -5.08 7.82
C ARG A 246 -6.83 -5.72 8.15
N ASN A 247 -7.72 -5.78 7.17
CA ASN A 247 -8.99 -6.51 7.25
C ASN A 247 -8.83 -8.05 7.29
N ARG A 248 -7.63 -8.55 7.57
CA ARG A 248 -7.30 -9.99 7.62
C ARG A 248 -6.22 -10.24 8.65
N TYR A 249 -6.29 -11.38 9.33
CA TYR A 249 -5.32 -11.81 10.33
C TYR A 249 -5.11 -13.32 10.30
N VAL A 250 -3.92 -13.76 10.69
CA VAL A 250 -3.58 -15.20 10.80
C VAL A 250 -3.12 -15.44 12.24
N PRO A 251 -3.90 -16.15 13.07
CA PRO A 251 -3.53 -16.41 14.46
C PRO A 251 -2.22 -17.20 14.56
N GLY A 252 -1.32 -16.70 15.39
CA GLY A 252 -0.07 -17.35 15.78
C GLY A 252 -0.18 -18.11 17.09
N ALA A 253 0.97 -18.55 17.62
CA ALA A 253 1.02 -19.44 18.78
C ALA A 253 0.56 -18.73 20.05
N ALA A 254 0.81 -17.43 20.13
CA ALA A 254 0.42 -16.61 21.27
C ALA A 254 -1.08 -16.26 21.30
N ASP A 255 -1.81 -16.53 20.20
CA ASP A 255 -3.27 -16.35 20.14
C ASP A 255 -4.03 -17.57 20.66
N VAL A 256 -3.39 -18.74 20.69
CA VAL A 256 -3.99 -20.01 21.12
C VAL A 256 -4.49 -19.91 22.56
N GLY A 257 -5.73 -20.35 22.79
CA GLY A 257 -6.39 -20.25 24.10
C GLY A 257 -7.04 -18.89 24.39
N GLY A 258 -6.79 -17.87 23.56
CA GLY A 258 -7.48 -16.59 23.59
C GLY A 258 -8.58 -16.48 22.53
N THR A 259 -9.21 -15.31 22.47
CA THR A 259 -10.16 -14.94 21.42
C THR A 259 -9.64 -13.71 20.68
N LEU A 260 -10.17 -13.46 19.49
CA LEU A 260 -9.80 -12.32 18.66
C LEU A 260 -11.02 -11.41 18.45
N VAL A 261 -10.76 -10.11 18.46
CA VAL A 261 -11.74 -9.07 18.14
C VAL A 261 -11.10 -8.17 17.08
N VAL A 262 -11.89 -7.63 16.17
CA VAL A 262 -11.44 -6.56 15.27
C VAL A 262 -12.17 -5.27 15.60
N ARG A 263 -11.40 -4.18 15.78
CA ARG A 263 -11.92 -2.82 15.87
C ARG A 263 -11.79 -2.14 14.51
N VAL A 264 -12.82 -1.41 14.13
CA VAL A 264 -12.88 -0.65 12.88
C VAL A 264 -13.21 0.80 13.20
N VAL A 265 -12.43 1.71 12.62
CA VAL A 265 -12.70 3.15 12.59
C VAL A 265 -13.00 3.54 11.16
N ALA A 266 -14.10 4.25 10.94
CA ALA A 266 -14.52 4.77 9.65
C ALA A 266 -14.17 6.26 9.56
N HIS A 267 -13.74 6.71 8.39
CA HIS A 267 -13.26 8.08 8.18
C HIS A 267 -14.06 8.76 7.07
N ASN A 268 -14.46 10.01 7.27
CA ASN A 268 -14.90 10.91 6.21
C ASN A 268 -14.16 12.27 6.33
N GLN A 269 -14.50 13.23 5.48
CA GLN A 269 -13.86 14.55 5.51
C GLN A 269 -14.14 15.36 6.79
N PHE A 270 -15.14 14.95 7.59
CA PHE A 270 -15.56 15.62 8.82
C PHE A 270 -14.97 14.98 10.08
N GLY A 271 -14.33 13.81 9.95
CA GLY A 271 -13.55 13.19 11.00
C GLY A 271 -13.70 11.68 11.09
N ASP A 272 -13.28 11.17 12.24
CA ASP A 272 -13.21 9.75 12.53
C ASP A 272 -14.42 9.31 13.36
N SER A 273 -14.93 8.12 13.07
CA SER A 273 -15.93 7.48 13.91
C SER A 273 -15.34 7.08 15.27
N ALA A 274 -16.21 6.89 16.27
CA ALA A 274 -15.84 6.06 17.41
C ALA A 274 -15.46 4.63 16.93
N PRO A 275 -14.49 3.94 17.56
CA PRO A 275 -14.13 2.58 17.16
C PRO A 275 -15.28 1.59 17.41
N ALA A 276 -15.71 0.88 16.37
CA ALA A 276 -16.68 -0.21 16.50
C ALA A 276 -15.96 -1.56 16.57
N ALA A 277 -16.32 -2.40 17.54
CA ALA A 277 -15.74 -3.73 17.72
C ALA A 277 -16.64 -4.83 17.14
N SER A 278 -16.04 -5.90 16.61
CA SER A 278 -16.76 -7.13 16.33
C SER A 278 -17.13 -7.88 17.60
N ALA A 279 -18.05 -8.84 17.48
CA ALA A 279 -18.11 -9.92 18.46
C ALA A 279 -16.76 -10.68 18.51
N PRO A 280 -16.35 -11.21 19.67
CA PRO A 280 -15.18 -12.07 19.78
C PRO A 280 -15.33 -13.33 18.93
N THR A 281 -14.22 -13.84 18.39
CA THR A 281 -14.17 -15.19 17.83
C THR A 281 -14.42 -16.25 18.91
N GLY A 282 -14.65 -17.49 18.50
CA GLY A 282 -14.40 -18.63 19.38
C GLY A 282 -12.93 -18.68 19.82
N VAL A 283 -12.64 -19.48 20.84
CA VAL A 283 -11.27 -19.66 21.35
C VAL A 283 -10.40 -20.26 20.26
N VAL A 284 -9.25 -19.63 20.00
CA VAL A 284 -8.28 -20.09 19.01
C VAL A 284 -7.75 -21.46 19.41
N GLN A 285 -8.06 -22.43 18.58
CA GLN A 285 -7.66 -23.81 18.77
C GLN A 285 -6.24 -24.03 18.27
N PRO A 286 -5.48 -24.92 18.92
CA PRO A 286 -4.22 -25.35 18.40
C PRO A 286 -4.36 -26.12 17.08
N SER A 287 -3.29 -26.20 16.31
CA SER A 287 -3.20 -27.00 15.08
C SER A 287 -1.88 -27.76 15.00
N VAL A 288 -1.84 -28.85 14.25
CA VAL A 288 -0.56 -29.45 13.81
C VAL A 288 0.18 -28.46 12.91
N PRO A 289 1.52 -28.56 12.76
CA PRO A 289 2.24 -27.61 11.92
C PRO A 289 1.75 -27.61 10.47
N VAL A 290 1.58 -26.41 9.91
CA VAL A 290 1.13 -26.23 8.52
C VAL A 290 2.23 -25.54 7.72
N LEU A 291 2.57 -26.10 6.56
CA LEU A 291 3.67 -25.61 5.73
C LEU A 291 3.38 -24.19 5.24
N ARG A 292 4.31 -23.25 5.52
CA ARG A 292 4.25 -21.86 5.06
C ARG A 292 5.20 -21.61 3.90
N THR A 293 6.42 -22.11 4.02
CA THR A 293 7.46 -22.01 2.99
C THR A 293 8.08 -23.38 2.82
N ALA A 294 8.12 -23.86 1.58
CA ALA A 294 8.62 -25.19 1.26
C ALA A 294 10.05 -25.41 1.81
N PRO A 295 10.38 -26.65 2.24
CA PRO A 295 11.75 -27.01 2.54
C PRO A 295 12.63 -26.86 1.30
N MET A 296 13.93 -26.67 1.50
CA MET A 296 14.88 -26.56 0.39
C MET A 296 16.21 -27.25 0.68
N VAL A 297 16.87 -27.70 -0.38
CA VAL A 297 18.30 -28.03 -0.41
C VAL A 297 18.98 -26.92 -1.22
N PRO A 298 20.09 -26.32 -0.75
CA PRO A 298 20.82 -25.29 -1.48
C PRO A 298 21.17 -25.73 -2.91
N ALA A 299 21.09 -24.78 -3.84
CA ALA A 299 21.39 -25.01 -5.24
C ALA A 299 22.86 -25.40 -5.45
N GLY A 300 23.10 -26.34 -6.35
CA GLY A 300 24.41 -26.88 -6.71
C GLY A 300 24.31 -28.33 -7.17
N THR A 301 25.36 -28.83 -7.80
CA THR A 301 25.48 -30.25 -8.18
C THR A 301 26.07 -31.01 -6.98
N PRO A 302 25.29 -31.83 -6.27
CA PRO A 302 25.82 -32.65 -5.19
C PRO A 302 26.89 -33.61 -5.73
N ARG A 303 27.88 -33.94 -4.91
CA ARG A 303 28.96 -34.88 -5.24
C ARG A 303 29.05 -35.97 -4.18
N VAL A 304 29.42 -37.17 -4.58
CA VAL A 304 29.73 -38.26 -3.65
C VAL A 304 30.76 -37.79 -2.62
N GLY A 305 30.53 -38.11 -1.34
CA GLY A 305 31.41 -37.72 -0.22
C GLY A 305 31.31 -36.26 0.22
N VAL A 306 30.65 -35.37 -0.53
CA VAL A 306 30.53 -33.95 -0.19
C VAL A 306 29.24 -33.66 0.55
N LYS A 307 29.36 -33.18 1.79
CA LYS A 307 28.21 -32.86 2.65
C LYS A 307 27.32 -31.78 2.03
N ILE A 308 26.03 -32.09 1.92
CA ILE A 308 24.96 -31.14 1.63
C ILE A 308 24.10 -30.91 2.88
N GLY A 309 23.34 -29.82 2.91
CA GLY A 309 22.44 -29.49 4.02
C GLY A 309 21.03 -29.24 3.50
N GLY A 310 20.01 -29.87 4.08
CA GLY A 310 18.62 -29.51 3.82
C GLY A 310 18.04 -28.64 4.94
N ARG A 311 17.10 -27.76 4.59
CA ARG A 311 16.36 -26.91 5.52
C ARG A 311 14.89 -27.29 5.56
N ALA A 312 14.29 -27.28 6.75
CA ALA A 312 12.88 -27.65 6.97
C ALA A 312 11.87 -26.71 6.32
N GLY A 313 12.26 -25.50 5.91
CA GLY A 313 11.33 -24.46 5.49
C GLY A 313 10.73 -23.72 6.68
N ALA A 314 9.63 -23.01 6.44
CA ALA A 314 8.90 -22.30 7.49
C ALA A 314 7.51 -22.91 7.68
N TRP A 315 7.05 -22.95 8.92
CA TRP A 315 5.81 -23.60 9.31
C TRP A 315 5.01 -22.70 10.24
N TYR A 316 3.69 -22.69 10.08
CA TYR A 316 2.77 -22.26 11.13
C TYR A 316 2.68 -23.35 12.21
N ALA A 317 1.94 -23.08 13.28
CA ALA A 317 1.79 -23.97 14.43
C ALA A 317 3.07 -24.29 15.24
N GLY A 318 4.15 -23.53 15.04
CA GLY A 318 5.36 -23.54 15.88
C GLY A 318 5.93 -24.94 16.13
N PRO A 319 6.62 -25.54 15.14
CA PRO A 319 7.19 -26.88 15.31
C PRO A 319 8.13 -26.95 16.51
N THR A 320 7.97 -27.99 17.34
CA THR A 320 8.91 -28.34 18.42
C THR A 320 9.98 -29.32 17.94
N GLY A 321 9.78 -29.94 16.78
CA GLY A 321 10.76 -30.79 16.13
C GLY A 321 10.40 -31.14 14.69
N TYR A 322 11.28 -31.89 14.07
CA TYR A 322 11.19 -32.33 12.69
C TYR A 322 11.61 -33.80 12.58
N ARG A 323 10.94 -34.52 11.68
CA ARG A 323 11.38 -35.83 11.20
C ARG A 323 11.81 -35.69 9.75
N TYR A 324 13.06 -36.06 9.50
CA TYR A 324 13.72 -35.90 8.22
C TYR A 324 14.00 -37.25 7.59
N GLN A 325 13.77 -37.36 6.29
CA GLN A 325 14.19 -38.53 5.52
C GLN A 325 14.79 -38.07 4.19
N TRP A 326 16.06 -38.43 3.97
CA TRP A 326 16.68 -38.23 2.67
C TRP A 326 16.21 -39.33 1.72
N LEU A 327 15.81 -38.91 0.54
CA LEU A 327 15.31 -39.76 -0.52
C LEU A 327 16.27 -39.70 -1.70
N ARG A 328 16.55 -40.87 -2.27
CA ARG A 328 17.28 -41.06 -3.53
C ARG A 328 16.25 -41.33 -4.61
N CYS A 329 16.29 -40.51 -5.64
CA CYS A 329 15.37 -40.55 -6.77
C CYS A 329 16.15 -40.88 -8.04
N ASP A 330 15.44 -41.18 -9.12
CA ASP A 330 16.06 -41.29 -10.44
C ASP A 330 16.61 -39.93 -10.93
N ALA A 331 17.22 -39.93 -12.11
CA ALA A 331 17.82 -38.74 -12.71
C ALA A 331 16.79 -37.62 -13.01
N ALA A 332 15.51 -37.95 -13.12
CA ALA A 332 14.43 -36.98 -13.34
C ALA A 332 13.91 -36.35 -12.05
N GLY A 333 14.22 -36.94 -10.88
CA GLY A 333 13.66 -36.50 -9.60
C GLY A 333 12.44 -37.28 -9.14
N ASP A 334 12.12 -38.35 -9.85
CA ASP A 334 10.98 -39.22 -9.63
C ASP A 334 11.42 -40.56 -9.01
N ASN A 335 10.47 -41.46 -8.75
CA ASN A 335 10.73 -42.83 -8.27
C ASN A 335 11.68 -42.89 -7.07
N CYS A 336 11.33 -42.16 -6.02
CA CYS A 336 12.20 -41.99 -4.87
C CYS A 336 12.11 -43.15 -3.85
N VAL A 337 13.26 -43.56 -3.34
CA VAL A 337 13.42 -44.51 -2.22
C VAL A 337 14.22 -43.88 -1.08
N ALA A 338 14.18 -44.47 0.11
CA ALA A 338 14.95 -43.96 1.24
C ALA A 338 16.47 -44.08 0.99
N ALA A 339 17.18 -42.94 1.02
CA ALA A 339 18.65 -42.89 0.94
C ALA A 339 19.30 -43.04 2.32
N ALA A 340 18.55 -42.74 3.38
CA ALA A 340 18.93 -42.91 4.78
C ALA A 340 17.70 -43.21 5.65
N ALA A 341 17.94 -43.76 6.84
CA ALA A 341 16.90 -43.90 7.85
C ALA A 341 16.33 -42.53 8.25
N GLU A 342 15.06 -42.53 8.64
CA GLU A 342 14.41 -41.33 9.16
C GLU A 342 15.11 -40.85 10.44
N ARG A 343 15.26 -39.54 10.58
CA ARG A 343 15.95 -38.90 11.71
C ARG A 343 15.09 -37.81 12.32
N THR A 344 14.87 -37.90 13.63
CA THR A 344 14.22 -36.85 14.41
C THR A 344 15.23 -35.80 14.87
N SER A 345 14.88 -34.52 14.80
CA SER A 345 15.73 -33.43 15.28
C SER A 345 14.89 -32.21 15.66
N THR A 346 15.37 -31.43 16.63
CA THR A 346 14.81 -30.12 16.96
C THR A 346 15.38 -28.99 16.10
N ARG A 347 16.43 -29.27 15.31
CA ARG A 347 17.07 -28.30 14.42
C ARG A 347 16.34 -28.21 13.07
N ASP A 348 16.29 -27.02 12.49
CA ASP A 348 15.73 -26.73 11.17
C ASP A 348 16.65 -27.18 10.01
N VAL A 349 17.80 -27.78 10.32
CA VAL A 349 18.82 -28.24 9.38
C VAL A 349 19.06 -29.74 9.50
N ASN A 350 19.19 -30.40 8.34
CA ASN A 350 19.51 -31.82 8.25
C ASN A 350 20.62 -32.08 7.21
N PRO A 351 21.89 -32.27 7.63
CA PRO A 351 22.97 -32.59 6.71
C PRO A 351 22.89 -34.03 6.18
N TYR A 352 23.44 -34.24 4.99
CA TYR A 352 23.61 -35.55 4.35
C TYR A 352 24.90 -35.61 3.56
N VAL A 353 25.52 -36.79 3.49
CA VAL A 353 26.71 -37.04 2.68
C VAL A 353 26.34 -38.07 1.63
N PRO A 354 26.24 -37.68 0.34
CA PRO A 354 25.92 -38.62 -0.73
C PRO A 354 26.96 -39.74 -0.83
N THR A 355 26.46 -40.93 -1.13
CA THR A 355 27.23 -42.17 -1.30
C THR A 355 27.30 -42.55 -2.78
N ALA A 356 28.12 -43.56 -3.11
CA ALA A 356 28.20 -44.08 -4.47
C ALA A 356 26.85 -44.60 -5.02
N LEU A 357 25.89 -44.96 -4.15
CA LEU A 357 24.55 -45.38 -4.56
C LEU A 357 23.65 -44.23 -5.01
N ASP A 358 23.95 -43.00 -4.57
CA ASP A 358 23.19 -41.79 -4.94
C ASP A 358 23.60 -41.24 -6.31
N ALA A 359 24.78 -41.63 -6.79
CA ALA A 359 25.38 -41.11 -8.00
C ALA A 359 24.56 -41.47 -9.25
N GLY A 360 24.46 -40.52 -10.18
CA GLY A 360 23.62 -40.64 -11.38
C GLY A 360 22.11 -40.42 -11.13
N GLY A 361 21.68 -40.34 -9.87
CA GLY A 361 20.32 -39.96 -9.47
C GLY A 361 20.24 -38.55 -8.89
N THR A 362 19.07 -38.18 -8.37
CA THR A 362 18.87 -36.91 -7.64
C THR A 362 18.51 -37.20 -6.18
N LEU A 363 18.65 -36.18 -5.32
CA LEU A 363 18.29 -36.27 -3.90
C LEU A 363 17.12 -35.35 -3.58
N ARG A 364 16.27 -35.78 -2.64
CA ARG A 364 15.20 -34.96 -2.06
C ARG A 364 15.19 -35.12 -0.56
N LEU A 365 14.78 -34.06 0.15
CA LEU A 365 14.55 -34.14 1.59
C LEU A 365 13.05 -34.12 1.87
N ARG A 366 12.54 -35.18 2.51
CA ARG A 366 11.20 -35.22 3.08
C ARG A 366 11.24 -34.75 4.52
N VAL A 367 10.32 -33.86 4.88
CA VAL A 367 10.21 -33.18 6.17
C VAL A 367 8.80 -33.35 6.71
N VAL A 368 8.68 -33.84 7.94
CA VAL A 368 7.45 -33.79 8.74
C VAL A 368 7.72 -32.95 9.97
N ALA A 369 7.04 -31.82 10.10
CA ALA A 369 7.14 -30.96 11.26
C ALA A 369 6.20 -31.48 12.36
N VAL A 370 6.66 -31.40 13.61
CA VAL A 370 5.96 -31.99 14.76
C VAL A 370 5.77 -30.92 15.81
N ASN A 371 4.60 -30.91 16.44
CA ASN A 371 4.36 -30.19 17.69
C ASN A 371 3.59 -31.07 18.68
N GLN A 372 3.23 -30.53 19.84
CA GLN A 372 2.46 -31.28 20.85
C GLN A 372 1.08 -31.77 20.38
N PHE A 373 0.57 -31.24 19.27
CA PHE A 373 -0.73 -31.60 18.70
C PHE A 373 -0.62 -32.68 17.62
N GLY A 374 0.60 -33.04 17.22
CA GLY A 374 0.88 -34.10 16.27
C GLY A 374 1.72 -33.65 15.08
N ASP A 375 1.55 -34.37 13.98
CA ASP A 375 2.38 -34.29 12.80
C ASP A 375 1.76 -33.47 11.69
N SER A 376 2.60 -32.71 11.00
CA SER A 376 2.22 -32.07 9.75
C SER A 376 2.00 -33.09 8.63
N ALA A 377 1.32 -32.66 7.56
CA ALA A 377 1.48 -33.32 6.28
C ALA A 377 2.98 -33.28 5.85
N PRO A 378 3.50 -34.33 5.20
CA PRO A 378 4.88 -34.34 4.75
C PRO A 378 5.12 -33.34 3.62
N ALA A 379 6.20 -32.57 3.73
CA ALA A 379 6.69 -31.69 2.67
C ALA A 379 7.98 -32.26 2.09
N THR A 380 8.13 -32.22 0.76
CA THR A 380 9.33 -32.73 0.07
C THR A 380 9.95 -31.62 -0.76
N THR A 381 11.28 -31.50 -0.73
CA THR A 381 12.00 -30.50 -1.54
C THR A 381 11.84 -30.77 -3.04
N ALA A 382 12.16 -29.75 -3.86
CA ALA A 382 12.53 -30.00 -5.25
C ALA A 382 13.73 -30.98 -5.32
N PRO A 383 13.90 -31.74 -6.42
CA PRO A 383 15.09 -32.55 -6.63
C PRO A 383 16.34 -31.67 -6.73
N THR A 384 17.47 -32.15 -6.21
CA THR A 384 18.78 -31.56 -6.47
C THR A 384 19.16 -31.71 -7.95
N GLY A 385 20.28 -31.11 -8.35
CA GLY A 385 20.98 -31.59 -9.54
C GLY A 385 21.37 -33.06 -9.40
N VAL A 386 21.65 -33.73 -10.53
CA VAL A 386 22.13 -35.11 -10.52
C VAL A 386 23.42 -35.21 -9.70
N VAL A 387 23.49 -36.17 -8.79
CA VAL A 387 24.66 -36.40 -7.95
C VAL A 387 25.80 -36.84 -8.86
N ALA A 388 26.80 -35.97 -8.98
CA ALA A 388 28.01 -36.27 -9.73
C ALA A 388 28.85 -37.30 -8.96
N HIS A 389 29.47 -38.21 -9.71
CA HIS A 389 30.52 -39.07 -9.18
C HIS A 389 31.71 -38.23 -8.63
N THR A 390 32.72 -38.89 -8.08
CA THR A 390 34.05 -38.30 -7.83
C THR A 390 35.12 -39.12 -8.53
N ALA A 391 36.33 -38.58 -8.72
CA ALA A 391 37.45 -39.40 -9.20
C ALA A 391 37.66 -40.60 -8.26
N PRO A 392 37.97 -41.81 -8.77
CA PRO A 392 37.99 -43.00 -7.92
C PRO A 392 39.04 -42.89 -6.79
N GLU A 393 38.68 -43.28 -5.57
CA GLU A 393 39.61 -43.42 -4.45
C GLU A 393 39.85 -44.90 -4.13
N MET A 394 41.07 -45.22 -3.69
CA MET A 394 41.45 -46.61 -3.42
C MET A 394 40.86 -47.11 -2.09
N LEU A 395 40.10 -48.21 -2.14
CA LEU A 395 39.57 -48.89 -0.95
C LEU A 395 40.48 -50.04 -0.50
N VAL A 396 40.89 -50.88 -1.45
CA VAL A 396 41.80 -52.01 -1.19
C VAL A 396 42.97 -51.94 -2.16
N ALA A 397 44.18 -51.99 -1.62
CA ALA A 397 45.40 -51.88 -2.40
C ALA A 397 45.51 -52.95 -3.51
N PRO A 398 46.11 -52.61 -4.67
CA PRO A 398 46.42 -53.57 -5.71
C PRO A 398 47.39 -54.64 -5.20
N ARG A 399 47.41 -55.80 -5.84
CA ARG A 399 48.23 -56.95 -5.42
C ARG A 399 48.88 -57.67 -6.58
N VAL A 400 50.09 -58.15 -6.34
CA VAL A 400 50.83 -59.10 -7.18
C VAL A 400 51.20 -60.33 -6.32
N PRO A 401 51.46 -61.52 -6.90
CA PRO A 401 51.94 -62.67 -6.16
C PRO A 401 53.21 -62.35 -5.39
N SER A 402 53.30 -62.76 -4.12
CA SER A 402 54.45 -62.50 -3.26
C SER A 402 55.65 -63.43 -3.49
N GLY A 403 55.47 -64.52 -4.26
CA GLY A 403 56.55 -65.45 -4.61
C GLY A 403 57.56 -64.85 -5.58
N SER A 404 58.67 -65.57 -5.80
CA SER A 404 59.70 -65.22 -6.78
C SER A 404 59.22 -65.52 -8.20
N PRO A 405 59.00 -64.51 -9.05
CA PRO A 405 58.69 -64.74 -10.45
C PRO A 405 59.86 -65.38 -11.19
N GLN A 406 59.61 -66.04 -12.31
CA GLN A 406 60.67 -66.57 -13.18
C GLN A 406 60.67 -65.83 -14.52
N VAL A 407 61.85 -65.63 -15.10
CA VAL A 407 61.98 -65.10 -16.47
C VAL A 407 61.17 -65.98 -17.43
N GLY A 408 60.38 -65.34 -18.30
CA GLY A 408 59.50 -66.02 -19.26
C GLY A 408 58.17 -66.54 -18.68
N VAL A 409 57.96 -66.51 -17.37
CA VAL A 409 56.71 -66.98 -16.73
C VAL A 409 55.79 -65.81 -16.37
N LYS A 410 54.54 -65.88 -16.83
CA LYS A 410 53.55 -64.82 -16.64
C LYS A 410 53.21 -64.57 -15.16
N VAL A 411 53.30 -63.31 -14.76
CA VAL A 411 52.81 -62.78 -13.47
C VAL A 411 51.54 -61.98 -13.70
N ALA A 412 50.51 -62.21 -12.89
CA ALA A 412 49.25 -61.48 -12.93
C ALA A 412 49.15 -60.51 -11.75
N GLY A 413 48.86 -59.24 -12.00
CA GLY A 413 48.53 -58.26 -10.97
C GLY A 413 47.07 -57.86 -11.02
N ARG A 414 46.47 -57.58 -9.85
CA ARG A 414 45.08 -57.10 -9.70
C ARG A 414 45.05 -55.63 -9.28
N SER A 415 44.07 -54.88 -9.77
CA SER A 415 43.89 -53.45 -9.50
C SER A 415 43.52 -53.10 -8.06
N GLY A 416 43.02 -54.07 -7.28
CA GLY A 416 42.39 -53.76 -6.00
C GLY A 416 40.94 -53.27 -6.18
N SER A 417 40.35 -52.68 -5.13
CA SER A 417 39.00 -52.11 -5.16
C SER A 417 39.02 -50.61 -4.94
N TRP A 418 38.05 -49.92 -5.53
CA TRP A 418 38.02 -48.47 -5.67
C TRP A 418 36.59 -47.95 -5.46
N THR A 419 36.44 -46.69 -5.02
CA THR A 419 35.16 -45.98 -5.01
C THR A 419 34.74 -45.59 -6.43
N ASP A 420 33.48 -45.15 -6.59
CA ASP A 420 33.00 -44.44 -7.78
C ASP A 420 33.23 -45.17 -9.13
N LEU A 421 33.17 -46.50 -9.08
CA LEU A 421 33.16 -47.45 -10.20
C LEU A 421 34.10 -47.04 -11.35
N PRO A 422 35.40 -47.35 -11.25
CA PRO A 422 36.34 -47.06 -12.34
C PRO A 422 35.87 -47.64 -13.67
N THR A 423 35.88 -46.81 -14.70
CA THR A 423 35.59 -47.23 -16.07
C THR A 423 36.79 -47.88 -16.74
N SER A 424 38.01 -47.53 -16.28
CA SER A 424 39.25 -48.11 -16.75
C SER A 424 40.39 -47.95 -15.73
N TYR A 425 41.50 -48.63 -15.98
CA TYR A 425 42.71 -48.62 -15.19
C TYR A 425 43.92 -48.39 -16.08
N ARG A 426 44.85 -47.56 -15.62
CA ARG A 426 46.20 -47.46 -16.20
C ARG A 426 47.16 -48.27 -15.35
N TYR A 427 47.86 -49.20 -15.99
CA TYR A 427 48.79 -50.13 -15.36
C TYR A 427 50.21 -49.88 -15.83
N GLN A 428 51.13 -49.77 -14.88
CA GLN A 428 52.55 -49.64 -15.14
C GLN A 428 53.31 -50.69 -14.32
N TRP A 429 53.93 -51.65 -15.00
CA TRP A 429 54.86 -52.58 -14.35
C TRP A 429 56.19 -51.89 -14.10
N LEU A 430 56.68 -52.05 -12.88
CA LEU A 430 57.90 -51.43 -12.38
C LEU A 430 58.90 -52.51 -12.02
N ARG A 431 60.14 -52.31 -12.45
CA ARG A 431 61.31 -53.10 -12.07
C ARG A 431 62.10 -52.30 -11.05
N CYS A 432 62.25 -52.85 -9.86
CA CYS A 432 62.90 -52.21 -8.72
C CYS A 432 64.23 -52.90 -8.43
N ASP A 433 65.04 -52.38 -7.52
CA ASP A 433 66.19 -53.13 -7.00
C ASP A 433 65.75 -54.37 -6.19
N ALA A 434 66.72 -55.14 -5.70
CA ALA A 434 66.44 -56.36 -4.94
C ALA A 434 65.71 -56.08 -3.60
N ALA A 435 65.76 -54.85 -3.09
CA ALA A 435 65.06 -54.43 -1.88
C ALA A 435 63.60 -53.99 -2.14
N GLY A 436 63.21 -53.77 -3.40
CA GLY A 436 61.88 -53.26 -3.75
C GLY A 436 61.81 -51.74 -3.91
N ASP A 437 62.97 -51.08 -3.92
CA ASP A 437 63.15 -49.65 -4.02
C ASP A 437 63.71 -49.25 -5.40
N ASN A 438 63.89 -47.95 -5.64
CA ASN A 438 64.53 -47.42 -6.86
C ASN A 438 63.94 -48.00 -8.16
N CYS A 439 62.63 -47.87 -8.31
CA CYS A 439 61.88 -48.49 -9.38
C CYS A 439 61.92 -47.69 -10.69
N VAL A 440 62.07 -48.42 -11.81
CA VAL A 440 61.93 -47.91 -13.18
C VAL A 440 60.85 -48.67 -13.94
N ALA A 441 60.34 -48.11 -15.03
CA ALA A 441 59.37 -48.81 -15.88
C ALA A 441 59.97 -50.10 -16.46
N ALA A 442 59.31 -51.24 -16.24
CA ALA A 442 59.66 -52.54 -16.82
C ALA A 442 58.99 -52.76 -18.19
N ALA A 443 57.83 -52.12 -18.41
CA ALA A 443 57.08 -52.14 -19.66
C ALA A 443 56.52 -50.75 -19.98
N ALA A 444 55.92 -50.55 -21.14
CA ALA A 444 55.10 -49.38 -21.39
C ALA A 444 53.82 -49.42 -20.53
N GLU A 445 53.31 -48.24 -20.17
CA GLU A 445 52.04 -48.11 -19.49
C GLU A 445 50.89 -48.61 -20.38
N ARG A 446 49.89 -49.26 -19.78
CA ARG A 446 48.74 -49.80 -20.50
C ARG A 446 47.43 -49.40 -19.86
N THR A 447 46.52 -48.86 -20.66
CA THR A 447 45.12 -48.64 -20.26
C THR A 447 44.30 -49.88 -20.54
N SER A 448 43.44 -50.28 -19.61
CA SER A 448 42.59 -51.46 -19.70
C SER A 448 41.31 -51.28 -18.89
N THR A 449 40.19 -51.80 -19.39
CA THR A 449 38.92 -51.87 -18.64
C THR A 449 38.87 -53.08 -17.70
N ARG A 450 39.86 -53.97 -17.76
CA ARG A 450 39.95 -55.16 -16.90
C ARG A 450 40.62 -54.82 -15.57
N ASP A 451 40.17 -55.45 -14.50
CA ASP A 451 40.68 -55.35 -13.12
C ASP A 451 42.00 -56.10 -12.88
N PHE A 452 42.63 -56.58 -13.96
CA PHE A 452 43.92 -57.25 -13.93
C PHE A 452 44.81 -56.81 -15.09
N ASN A 453 46.12 -56.92 -14.87
CA ASN A 453 47.12 -56.80 -15.91
C ASN A 453 48.22 -57.85 -15.73
N ASN A 454 48.69 -58.42 -16.83
CA ASN A 454 49.71 -59.46 -16.83
C ASN A 454 51.05 -58.93 -17.35
N TYR A 455 52.15 -59.45 -16.83
CA TYR A 455 53.51 -59.17 -17.28
C TYR A 455 54.33 -60.46 -17.38
N VAL A 456 55.24 -60.52 -18.34
CA VAL A 456 56.17 -61.64 -18.52
C VAL A 456 57.57 -61.09 -18.25
N PRO A 457 58.22 -61.46 -17.13
CA PRO A 457 59.56 -60.98 -16.79
C PRO A 457 60.57 -61.38 -17.87
N THR A 458 61.50 -60.47 -18.14
CA THR A 458 62.58 -60.64 -19.12
C THR A 458 63.92 -60.85 -18.43
N ALA A 459 64.98 -61.14 -19.18
CA ALA A 459 66.34 -61.24 -18.62
C ALA A 459 66.79 -59.96 -17.90
N LEU A 460 66.22 -58.80 -18.25
CA LEU A 460 66.49 -57.51 -17.59
C LEU A 460 65.88 -57.41 -16.18
N ASP A 461 64.87 -58.23 -15.88
CA ASP A 461 64.22 -58.30 -14.58
C ASP A 461 64.91 -59.31 -13.65
N ALA A 462 65.83 -60.14 -14.14
CA ALA A 462 66.56 -61.09 -13.31
C ALA A 462 67.28 -60.38 -12.16
N THR A 463 67.26 -60.98 -10.96
CA THR A 463 67.81 -60.40 -9.71
C THR A 463 67.13 -59.12 -9.21
N ARG A 464 66.01 -58.72 -9.82
CA ARG A 464 65.21 -57.55 -9.43
C ARG A 464 63.89 -57.96 -8.80
N THR A 465 63.17 -57.03 -8.20
CA THR A 465 61.77 -57.23 -7.78
C THR A 465 60.82 -56.49 -8.71
N LEU A 466 59.57 -56.94 -8.78
CA LEU A 466 58.52 -56.32 -9.59
C LEU A 466 57.45 -55.68 -8.71
N ARG A 467 56.91 -54.55 -9.17
CA ARG A 467 55.76 -53.88 -8.58
C ARG A 467 54.78 -53.47 -9.67
N LEU A 468 53.50 -53.41 -9.34
CA LEU A 468 52.48 -52.90 -10.24
C LEU A 468 51.95 -51.57 -9.70
N ARG A 469 52.05 -50.51 -10.50
CA ARG A 469 51.41 -49.21 -10.25
C ARG A 469 50.09 -49.15 -11.01
N VAL A 470 49.03 -48.72 -10.33
CA VAL A 470 47.64 -48.67 -10.83
C VAL A 470 47.07 -47.28 -10.59
N VAL A 471 46.46 -46.71 -11.63
CA VAL A 471 45.64 -45.49 -11.55
C VAL A 471 44.25 -45.85 -12.08
N ALA A 472 43.22 -45.67 -11.26
CA ALA A 472 41.83 -45.89 -11.65
C ALA A 472 41.24 -44.63 -12.27
N VAL A 473 40.42 -44.77 -13.32
CA VAL A 473 39.89 -43.64 -14.09
C VAL A 473 38.39 -43.77 -14.28
N ASN A 474 37.67 -42.68 -14.06
CA ASN A 474 36.29 -42.51 -14.51
C ASN A 474 36.12 -41.18 -15.26
N GLU A 475 34.90 -40.88 -15.66
CA GLU A 475 34.54 -39.65 -16.40
C GLU A 475 34.92 -38.35 -15.69
N LEU A 476 35.22 -38.38 -14.38
CA LEU A 476 35.50 -37.19 -13.57
C LEU A 476 36.95 -37.05 -13.16
N GLY A 477 37.81 -38.02 -13.49
CA GLY A 477 39.25 -37.90 -13.31
C GLY A 477 39.96 -39.20 -12.97
N GLU A 478 41.24 -39.04 -12.63
CA GLU A 478 42.14 -40.13 -12.26
C GLU A 478 42.31 -40.20 -10.74
N SER A 479 42.45 -41.41 -10.20
CA SER A 479 42.81 -41.64 -8.81
C SER A 479 44.24 -41.20 -8.50
N ALA A 480 44.57 -41.05 -7.22
CA ALA A 480 45.97 -41.11 -6.81
C ALA A 480 46.58 -42.47 -7.22
N PRO A 481 47.86 -42.51 -7.65
CA PRO A 481 48.48 -43.78 -8.04
C PRO A 481 48.73 -44.69 -6.84
N ALA A 482 48.32 -45.95 -6.97
CA ALA A 482 48.57 -46.99 -5.99
C ALA A 482 49.64 -47.97 -6.48
N THR A 483 50.59 -48.35 -5.64
CA THR A 483 51.66 -49.30 -6.01
C THR A 483 51.64 -50.51 -5.08
N THR A 484 51.73 -51.71 -5.65
CA THR A 484 51.75 -52.96 -4.86
C THR A 484 52.99 -53.05 -3.96
N ALA A 485 52.97 -53.95 -3.00
CA ALA A 485 54.21 -54.48 -2.41
C ALA A 485 55.08 -55.14 -3.51
N PRO A 486 56.42 -55.21 -3.33
CA PRO A 486 57.31 -55.93 -4.24
C PRO A 486 57.02 -57.44 -4.23
N THR A 487 57.22 -58.08 -5.38
CA THR A 487 57.33 -59.54 -5.47
C THR A 487 58.61 -60.03 -4.77
N GLY A 488 58.78 -61.35 -4.66
CA GLY A 488 60.12 -61.92 -4.47
C GLY A 488 61.06 -61.56 -5.63
N VAL A 489 62.36 -61.74 -5.42
CA VAL A 489 63.37 -61.51 -6.46
C VAL A 489 63.12 -62.44 -7.64
N VAL A 490 63.09 -61.88 -8.86
CA VAL A 490 62.88 -62.62 -10.09
C VAL A 490 64.07 -63.54 -10.33
N ASP A 491 63.77 -64.82 -10.42
CA ASP A 491 64.72 -65.88 -10.74
C ASP A 491 65.06 -65.82 -12.23
N GLY A 492 66.35 -65.69 -12.53
CA GLY A 492 66.87 -65.61 -13.89
C GLY A 492 66.72 -66.91 -14.67
N GLY A 493 66.56 -68.04 -13.96
CA GLY A 493 66.71 -69.38 -14.53
C GLY A 493 68.15 -69.63 -14.96
N THR A 494 68.75 -70.75 -14.54
CA THR A 494 70.03 -71.21 -15.09
C THR A 494 69.87 -71.71 -16.51
#